data_AF-A0A3D9EAN1-F1
#
_entry.id   AF-A0A3D9EAN1-F1
#
_cell.length_a   1.000
_cell.length_b   1.000
_cell.length_c   1.000
_cell.angle_alpha   90.00
_cell.angle_beta   90.00
_cell.angle_gamma   90.00
#
_symmetry.space_group_name_H-M   'P 1'
#
loop_
_entity.id
_entity.type
_entity.pdbx_description
1 polymer ?
#
loop_
_entity_poly.entity_id
_entity_poly.type
_entity_poly.pdbx_seq_one_letter_code
_entity_poly.pdbx_strand_id
1 'polypeptide(L)'
;MVTAKVTNTTNVPVSLFALSSTDPSAPLSSQVAWTAQRGDVTVTSVLTNTDAHALGTLAAGETAPVTFTLSLPAAVGNEYQGQTASASLFVRVTQQSP
;
A
#
# COMPACT_ATOMS: atom_id res chain seq x y z
N MET A 1 -2.19 3.59 11.55
CA MET A 1 -1.07 2.84 10.97
C MET A 1 -1.41 1.36 11.01
N VAL A 2 -1.17 0.63 9.92
CA VAL A 2 -1.39 -0.81 9.81
C VAL A 2 -0.10 -1.44 9.29
N THR A 3 0.32 -2.57 9.84
CA THR A 3 1.50 -3.31 9.36
C THR A 3 1.10 -4.73 8.98
N ALA A 4 1.36 -5.10 7.73
CA ALA A 4 1.23 -6.46 7.24
C ALA A 4 2.62 -7.13 7.19
N LYS A 5 2.70 -8.43 7.47
CA LYS A 5 3.91 -9.22 7.24
C LYS A 5 3.66 -10.17 6.07
N VAL A 6 4.53 -10.15 5.07
CA VAL A 6 4.43 -11.02 3.89
C VAL A 6 5.63 -11.95 3.88
N THR A 7 5.36 -13.24 3.74
CA THR A 7 6.37 -14.29 3.57
C THR A 7 6.25 -14.85 2.15
N ASN A 8 7.35 -14.82 1.40
CA ASN A 8 7.41 -15.50 0.10
C ASN A 8 7.70 -16.98 0.31
N THR A 9 6.68 -17.81 0.28
CA THR A 9 6.81 -19.27 0.40
C THR A 9 7.07 -19.97 -0.94
N THR A 10 7.20 -19.22 -2.04
CA THR A 10 7.55 -19.78 -3.35
C THR A 10 9.06 -19.99 -3.47
N ASN A 11 9.48 -20.68 -4.53
CA ASN A 11 10.88 -20.90 -4.87
C ASN A 11 11.46 -19.84 -5.83
N VAL A 12 10.69 -18.78 -6.14
CA VAL A 12 11.11 -17.69 -7.03
C VAL A 12 10.89 -16.32 -6.36
N PRO A 13 11.62 -15.28 -6.76
CA PRO A 13 11.36 -13.94 -6.26
C PRO A 13 9.96 -13.45 -6.65
N VAL A 14 9.29 -12.69 -5.77
CA VAL A 14 7.97 -12.08 -6.04
C VAL A 14 8.03 -10.57 -5.88
N SER A 15 7.33 -9.83 -6.72
CA SER A 15 7.28 -8.36 -6.64
C SER A 15 6.08 -7.91 -5.80
N LEU A 16 6.32 -6.97 -4.89
CA LEU A 16 5.29 -6.38 -4.05
C LEU A 16 4.88 -5.02 -4.60
N PHE A 17 3.57 -4.76 -4.63
CA PHE A 17 3.02 -3.49 -5.04
C PHE A 17 2.00 -3.00 -4.03
N ALA A 18 1.96 -1.70 -3.81
CA ALA A 18 0.95 -1.06 -2.99
C ALA A 18 0.04 -0.17 -3.82
N LEU A 19 -1.22 -0.13 -3.40
CA LEU A 19 -2.28 0.66 -4.01
C LEU A 19 -3.16 1.23 -2.90
N SER A 20 -3.73 2.40 -3.11
CA SER A 20 -4.81 2.88 -2.27
C SER A 20 -6.10 2.99 -3.08
N SER A 21 -7.24 2.82 -2.44
CA SER A 21 -8.48 3.26 -3.02
C SER A 21 -9.40 3.82 -1.94
N THR A 22 -10.22 4.78 -2.33
CA THR A 22 -11.40 5.19 -1.56
C THR A 22 -12.63 4.78 -2.31
N ASP A 23 -13.74 4.72 -1.60
CA ASP A 23 -15.01 4.88 -2.25
C ASP A 23 -15.02 6.23 -3.00
N PRO A 24 -15.33 6.28 -4.31
CA PRO A 24 -15.40 7.53 -5.07
C PRO A 24 -16.44 8.51 -4.54
N SER A 25 -17.38 8.07 -3.69
CA SER A 25 -18.31 8.94 -2.96
C SER A 25 -17.72 9.58 -1.70
N ALA A 26 -16.51 9.20 -1.29
CA ALA A 26 -15.87 9.68 -0.07
C ALA A 26 -15.16 11.04 -0.28
N PRO A 27 -15.40 12.05 0.58
CA PRO A 27 -14.69 13.33 0.56
C PRO A 27 -13.19 13.22 0.94
N LEU A 28 -12.72 12.05 1.36
CA LEU A 28 -11.33 11.79 1.77
C LEU A 28 -10.31 11.93 0.62
N SER A 29 -10.80 11.81 -0.62
CA SER A 29 -10.01 11.28 -1.73
C SER A 29 -8.96 12.28 -2.26
N SER A 30 -9.21 13.59 -2.13
CA SER A 30 -8.33 14.66 -2.61
C SER A 30 -7.48 15.33 -1.53
N GLN A 31 -7.69 15.01 -0.25
CA GLN A 31 -7.03 15.71 0.86
C GLN A 31 -6.20 14.79 1.76
N VAL A 32 -6.43 13.48 1.72
CA VAL A 32 -5.71 12.52 2.55
C VAL A 32 -4.58 11.90 1.73
N ALA A 33 -3.41 11.76 2.35
CA ALA A 33 -2.30 11.01 1.77
C ALA A 33 -2.14 9.67 2.49
N TRP A 34 -1.65 8.67 1.76
CA TRP A 34 -1.21 7.43 2.33
C TRP A 34 0.27 7.22 2.01
N THR A 35 0.94 6.47 2.88
CA THR A 35 2.32 6.04 2.70
C THR A 35 2.40 4.53 2.87
N ALA A 36 3.04 3.83 1.92
CA ALA A 36 3.54 2.48 2.14
C ALA A 36 5.05 2.49 2.28
N GLN A 37 5.54 1.70 3.23
CA GLN A 37 6.96 1.53 3.48
C GLN A 37 7.32 0.04 3.60
N ARG A 38 8.41 -0.33 2.93
CA ARG A 38 9.11 -1.61 3.13
C ARG A 38 10.61 -1.34 3.16
N GLY A 39 11.24 -1.54 4.32
CA GLY A 39 12.65 -1.19 4.51
C GLY A 39 12.89 0.28 4.17
N ASP A 40 13.83 0.53 3.24
CA ASP A 40 14.17 1.88 2.77
C ASP A 40 13.26 2.38 1.62
N VAL A 41 12.41 1.51 1.05
CA VAL A 41 11.48 1.90 -0.01
C VAL A 41 10.24 2.53 0.62
N THR A 42 9.98 3.78 0.27
CA THR A 42 8.80 4.53 0.70
C THR A 42 8.07 5.08 -0.51
N VAL A 43 6.75 4.86 -0.54
CA VAL A 43 5.85 5.42 -1.55
C VAL A 43 4.82 6.26 -0.82
N THR A 44 4.65 7.51 -1.23
CA THR A 44 3.62 8.41 -0.71
C THR A 44 2.74 8.88 -1.86
N SER A 45 1.42 8.82 -1.68
CA SER A 45 0.48 9.27 -2.69
C SER A 45 -0.83 9.76 -2.05
N VAL A 46 -1.61 10.53 -2.80
CA VAL A 46 -2.98 10.88 -2.42
C VAL A 46 -3.89 9.65 -2.41
N LEU A 47 -4.88 9.68 -1.54
CA LEU A 47 -5.85 8.62 -1.30
C LEU A 47 -6.94 8.60 -2.39
N THR A 48 -6.51 8.40 -3.63
CA THR A 48 -7.33 8.22 -4.83
C THR A 48 -6.59 7.38 -5.85
N ASN A 49 -5.33 7.06 -5.59
CA ASN A 49 -4.42 6.58 -6.59
C ASN A 49 -4.72 5.13 -6.96
N THR A 50 -5.26 4.93 -8.16
CA THR A 50 -5.64 3.63 -8.71
C THR A 50 -4.48 2.88 -9.38
N ASP A 51 -3.29 3.48 -9.43
CA ASP A 51 -2.08 2.85 -9.96
C ASP A 51 -1.31 2.10 -8.88
N ALA A 52 -0.81 0.92 -9.25
CA ALA A 52 0.01 0.09 -8.38
C ALA A 52 1.46 0.59 -8.34
N HIS A 53 1.98 0.86 -7.15
CA HIS A 53 3.35 1.33 -6.92
C HIS A 53 4.23 0.21 -6.41
N ALA A 54 5.43 0.06 -6.98
CA ALA A 54 6.35 -0.99 -6.56
C ALA A 54 6.95 -0.73 -5.17
N LEU A 55 6.96 -1.75 -4.32
CA LEU A 55 7.66 -1.79 -3.03
C LEU A 55 8.93 -2.67 -3.08
N GLY A 56 9.31 -3.10 -4.28
CA GLY A 56 10.45 -3.97 -4.53
C GLY A 56 10.12 -5.47 -4.51
N THR A 57 11.18 -6.27 -4.54
CA THR A 57 11.10 -7.74 -4.67
C THR A 57 11.37 -8.43 -3.34
N LEU A 58 10.63 -9.50 -3.06
CA LEU A 58 10.79 -10.39 -1.92
C LEU A 58 11.43 -11.68 -2.43
N ALA A 59 12.65 -12.00 -1.97
CA ALA A 59 13.35 -13.21 -2.37
C ALA A 59 12.63 -14.47 -1.88
N ALA A 60 12.94 -15.64 -2.47
CA ALA A 60 12.38 -16.91 -2.04
C ALA A 60 12.70 -17.18 -0.55
N GLY A 61 11.68 -17.50 0.25
CA GLY A 61 11.80 -17.71 1.69
C GLY A 61 11.89 -16.43 2.55
N GLU A 62 12.00 -15.25 1.94
CA GLU A 62 12.12 -13.99 2.67
C GLU A 62 10.77 -13.61 3.31
N THR A 63 10.85 -13.00 4.51
CA THR A 63 9.71 -12.35 5.17
C THR A 63 10.01 -10.89 5.38
N ALA A 64 9.09 -10.01 4.96
CA ALA A 64 9.23 -8.57 5.15
C ALA A 64 7.94 -7.94 5.70
N PRO A 65 8.04 -6.96 6.61
CA PRO A 65 6.91 -6.11 6.96
C PRO A 65 6.66 -5.06 5.88
N VAL A 66 5.39 -4.73 5.67
CA VAL A 66 4.93 -3.58 4.89
C VAL A 66 4.02 -2.75 5.79
N THR A 67 4.38 -1.50 6.00
CA THR A 67 3.62 -0.57 6.85
C THR A 67 2.86 0.43 6.00
N PHE A 68 1.58 0.57 6.27
CA PHE A 68 0.67 1.55 5.69
C PHE A 68 0.32 2.61 6.73
N THR A 69 0.53 3.87 6.36
CA THR A 69 0.18 5.03 7.19
C THR A 69 -0.79 5.92 6.43
N LEU A 70 -1.88 6.28 7.08
CA LEU A 70 -2.84 7.25 6.58
C LEU A 70 -2.55 8.59 7.28
N SER A 71 -2.40 9.66 6.50
CA SER A 71 -2.09 11.01 6.98
C SER A 71 -3.25 11.93 6.63
N LEU A 72 -3.98 12.36 7.67
CA LEU A 72 -5.06 13.33 7.56
C LEU A 72 -4.49 14.76 7.66
N PRO A 73 -4.99 15.74 6.88
CA PRO A 73 -4.62 17.14 7.05
C PRO A 73 -4.96 17.64 8.45
N ALA A 74 -4.16 18.55 9.00
CA ALA A 74 -4.39 19.09 10.35
C ALA A 74 -5.70 19.90 10.50
N ALA A 75 -6.32 20.31 9.39
CA ALA A 75 -7.52 21.15 9.36
C ALA A 75 -8.84 20.37 9.18
N VAL A 76 -8.79 19.04 9.14
CA VAL A 76 -10.00 18.23 8.95
C VAL A 76 -10.84 18.16 10.23
N GLY A 77 -12.12 18.48 10.12
CA GLY A 77 -13.09 18.36 11.21
C GLY A 77 -13.77 16.99 11.25
N ASN A 78 -14.97 16.95 11.85
CA ASN A 78 -15.77 15.73 12.00
C ASN A 78 -16.36 15.20 10.68
N GLU A 79 -16.23 15.93 9.58
CA GLU A 79 -16.79 15.57 8.27
C GLU A 79 -16.22 14.27 7.68
N TYR A 80 -15.15 13.74 8.28
CA TYR A 80 -14.53 12.46 7.89
C TYR A 80 -14.77 11.33 8.89
N GLN A 81 -15.47 11.58 9.99
CA GLN A 81 -15.73 10.56 11.02
C GLN A 81 -16.55 9.40 10.44
N GLY A 82 -16.11 8.16 10.67
CA GLY A 82 -16.81 6.95 10.21
C GLY A 82 -16.55 6.56 8.74
N GLN A 83 -15.79 7.35 7.99
CA GLN A 83 -15.36 7.01 6.64
C GLN A 83 -14.30 5.90 6.67
N THR A 84 -14.29 5.05 5.65
CA THR A 84 -13.28 3.99 5.48
C THR A 84 -12.40 4.26 4.27
N ALA A 85 -11.13 3.91 4.40
CA ALA A 85 -10.13 3.98 3.33
C ALA A 85 -9.51 2.60 3.15
N SER A 86 -9.25 2.22 1.90
CA SER A 86 -8.62 0.94 1.58
C SER A 86 -7.18 1.16 1.14
N ALA A 87 -6.25 0.40 1.73
CA ALA A 87 -4.91 0.21 1.21
C ALA A 87 -4.74 -1.28 0.90
N SER A 88 -4.24 -1.58 -0.28
CA SER A 88 -4.09 -2.93 -0.80
C SER A 88 -2.63 -3.23 -1.07
N LEU A 89 -2.23 -4.47 -0.74
CA LEU A 89 -0.94 -5.03 -1.05
C LEU A 89 -1.14 -6.13 -2.08
N PHE A 90 -0.48 -6.00 -3.23
CA PHE A 90 -0.52 -6.99 -4.30
C PHE A 90 0.83 -7.68 -4.44
N VAL A 91 0.78 -8.96 -4.79
CA VAL A 91 1.95 -9.76 -5.12
C VAL A 91 1.86 -10.13 -6.59
N ARG A 92 2.92 -9.90 -7.36
CA ARG A 92 3.05 -10.40 -8.73
C ARG A 92 4.20 -11.40 -8.80
N VAL A 93 3.90 -12.58 -9.33
CA VAL A 93 4.90 -13.59 -9.70
C VAL A 93 5.13 -13.43 -11.20
N THR A 94 6.34 -13.07 -11.60
CA THR A 94 6.70 -13.06 -13.02
C THR A 94 7.39 -14.37 -13.33
N GLN A 95 6.77 -15.21 -14.17
CA GLN A 95 7.45 -16.38 -14.70
C GLN A 95 8.58 -15.91 -15.62
N GLN A 96 9.83 -16.15 -15.25
CA GLN A 96 10.94 -15.97 -16.18
C GLN A 96 10.87 -17.11 -17.19
N SER A 97 10.83 -16.77 -18.48
CA SER A 97 10.92 -17.75 -19.56
C SER A 97 12.25 -18.53 -19.42
N PRO A 98 12.25 -19.85 -19.73
CA PRO A 98 13.43 -20.70 -19.60
C PRO A 98 14.60 -20.25 -20.49
#